data_AF-T0GGF3-F1
#
_entry.id   AF-T0GGF3-F1
#
_cell.length_a   1.000
_cell.length_b   1.000
_cell.length_c   1.000
_cell.angle_alpha   90.00
_cell.angle_beta   90.00
_cell.angle_gamma   90.00
#
_symmetry.space_group_name_H-M   'P 1'
#
loop_
_entity.id
_entity.type
_entity.pdbx_description
1 polymer ?
#
loop_
_entity_poly.entity_id
_entity_poly.type
_entity_poly.pdbx_seq_one_letter_code
_entity_poly.pdbx_strand_id
1 'polypeptide(L)'
;MYFRFSEYILCASVLFFVYVLPVFSITYEDAYSLEKESPVFAIPLYEEVAKTASNSDVRKTASTRLYFLYEKFNKYIPALQYQIRAGTIKNKKGEWSGFVQGLAQGLGVSPYALIGITHSCAKSTRQFAPVEQTTVSDAAVNPPQSIPEPYRSLSKKENLPLVRLCYSLKMKTRDYEGWDHVFAYLVERGLLTKDAALPLWVGSALQSGKGTPYRRIFLSGRSKSLSVDSKSDILYLYAKFLRNRGRLEASARYFLMSSSYGNVRRGKLESAKNLLLMDRKKEACSFPSDTYTGGEEAELLFRKICQMSSTDWISSYLPALKILIKENPDPVFAYAIHGGGREGAEYFLSLMNTGISDRDDDGEEETEFNEILSKLLPDEEKNHLPFWDIRDREANLLLSDRTKYICKVIRRPFFGPVSIQPQFCKEVLPGNLDTILASVNEEEEDASYAFADLGYLPVNAKWIWKNFPISDGSNPLDVTSSTPVAGPLSILGPWNLDYIVYRKILKRTYAEIRKGNEYYIISVKPSSILWEKQ
;
A
#
# COMPACT_ATOMS: atom_id res chain seq x y z
N MET A 1 -24.50 15.51 -56.54
CA MET A 1 -24.74 15.69 -55.08
C MET A 1 -24.79 14.36 -54.34
N TYR A 2 -25.61 13.38 -54.75
CA TYR A 2 -25.79 12.08 -54.06
C TYR A 2 -24.51 11.33 -53.64
N PHE A 3 -23.47 11.22 -54.50
CA PHE A 3 -22.29 10.39 -54.22
C PHE A 3 -21.58 10.72 -52.89
N ARG A 4 -21.33 11.99 -52.58
CA ARG A 4 -20.67 12.38 -51.31
C ARG A 4 -21.49 12.04 -50.07
N PHE A 5 -22.82 11.97 -50.18
CA PHE A 5 -23.68 11.60 -49.05
C PHE A 5 -23.54 10.11 -48.70
N SER A 6 -23.24 9.26 -49.69
CA SER A 6 -22.93 7.84 -49.49
C SER A 6 -21.63 7.65 -48.70
N GLU A 7 -20.58 8.41 -49.02
CA GLU A 7 -19.26 8.32 -48.38
C GLU A 7 -19.33 8.67 -46.89
N TYR A 8 -20.04 9.76 -46.53
CA TYR A 8 -20.25 10.12 -45.12
C TYR A 8 -21.08 9.09 -44.35
N ILE A 9 -22.13 8.49 -44.95
CA ILE A 9 -22.92 7.43 -44.31
C ILE A 9 -22.07 6.17 -44.09
N LEU A 10 -21.20 5.81 -45.04
CA LEU A 10 -20.36 4.62 -44.96
C LEU A 10 -19.20 4.80 -43.96
N CYS A 11 -18.59 5.99 -43.90
CA CYS A 11 -17.65 6.32 -42.82
C CYS A 11 -18.33 6.35 -41.44
N ALA A 12 -19.54 6.91 -41.35
CA ALA A 12 -20.29 6.95 -40.09
C ALA A 12 -20.70 5.55 -39.60
N SER A 13 -21.12 4.65 -40.49
CA SER A 13 -21.48 3.28 -40.11
C SER A 13 -20.27 2.42 -39.75
N VAL A 14 -19.13 2.60 -40.43
CA VAL A 14 -17.85 1.97 -40.04
C VAL A 14 -17.38 2.47 -38.67
N LEU A 15 -17.43 3.79 -38.42
CA LEU A 15 -17.12 4.36 -37.10
C LEU A 15 -18.08 3.83 -36.01
N PHE A 16 -19.38 3.71 -36.30
CA PHE A 16 -20.36 3.16 -35.36
C PHE A 16 -20.06 1.69 -35.05
N PHE A 17 -19.73 0.86 -36.05
CA PHE A 17 -19.32 -0.54 -35.84
C PHE A 17 -18.02 -0.67 -35.03
N VAL A 18 -17.05 0.25 -35.19
CA VAL A 18 -15.83 0.28 -34.37
C VAL A 18 -16.09 0.73 -32.93
N TYR A 19 -17.11 1.58 -32.70
CA TYR A 19 -17.49 2.04 -31.36
C TYR A 19 -18.42 1.08 -30.59
N VAL A 20 -19.04 0.08 -31.25
CA VAL A 20 -19.65 -1.05 -30.55
C VAL A 20 -18.53 -1.97 -30.05
N LEU A 21 -17.94 -1.59 -28.92
CA LEU A 21 -17.13 -2.49 -28.09
C LEU A 21 -17.92 -3.80 -27.90
N PRO A 22 -17.33 -4.97 -28.18
CA PRO A 22 -18.05 -6.22 -27.98
C PRO A 22 -18.46 -6.36 -26.52
N VAL A 23 -19.77 -6.41 -26.28
CA VAL A 23 -20.31 -6.86 -24.99
C VAL A 23 -20.03 -8.36 -24.93
N PHE A 24 -18.85 -8.70 -24.42
CA PHE A 24 -18.43 -10.08 -24.18
C PHE A 24 -19.38 -10.69 -23.14
N SER A 25 -20.46 -11.31 -23.62
CA SER A 25 -21.44 -12.02 -22.80
C SER A 25 -20.80 -13.30 -22.26
N ILE A 26 -20.23 -13.20 -21.07
CA ILE A 26 -19.60 -14.32 -20.37
C ILE A 26 -20.66 -15.39 -20.11
N THR A 27 -20.40 -16.61 -20.57
CA THR A 27 -21.28 -17.76 -20.41
C THR A 27 -20.93 -18.55 -19.15
N TYR A 28 -21.83 -19.45 -18.74
CA TYR A 28 -21.55 -20.41 -17.67
C TYR A 28 -20.41 -21.36 -18.09
N GLU A 29 -20.36 -21.69 -19.37
CA GLU A 29 -19.38 -22.57 -20.01
C GLU A 29 -17.98 -21.95 -19.99
N ASP A 30 -17.84 -20.64 -20.23
CA ASP A 30 -16.58 -19.90 -20.08
C ASP A 30 -16.07 -20.02 -18.63
N ALA A 31 -16.93 -19.70 -17.66
CA ALA A 31 -16.60 -19.78 -16.24
C ALA A 31 -16.22 -21.21 -15.79
N TYR A 32 -16.95 -22.21 -16.27
CA TYR A 32 -16.69 -23.63 -15.96
C TYR A 32 -15.45 -24.19 -16.67
N SER A 33 -15.07 -23.65 -17.84
CA SER A 33 -13.82 -23.97 -18.50
C SER A 33 -12.62 -23.44 -17.68
N LEU A 34 -12.68 -22.17 -17.27
CA LEU A 34 -11.64 -21.55 -16.45
C LEU A 34 -11.59 -22.11 -15.02
N GLU A 35 -12.71 -22.66 -14.48
CA GLU A 35 -12.71 -23.35 -13.18
C GLU A 35 -11.73 -24.55 -13.19
N LYS A 36 -11.57 -25.23 -14.33
CA LYS A 36 -10.69 -26.40 -14.45
C LYS A 36 -9.20 -26.02 -14.49
N GLU A 37 -8.85 -24.90 -15.12
CA GLU A 37 -7.47 -24.41 -15.21
C GLU A 37 -7.05 -23.60 -13.97
N SER A 38 -7.95 -22.75 -13.46
CA SER A 38 -7.64 -21.83 -12.37
C SER A 38 -8.92 -21.43 -11.60
N PRO A 39 -9.36 -22.24 -10.61
CA PRO A 39 -10.64 -22.06 -9.94
C PRO A 39 -10.86 -20.70 -9.27
N VAL A 40 -9.79 -19.97 -8.93
CA VAL A 40 -9.87 -18.61 -8.35
C VAL A 40 -10.24 -17.56 -9.43
N PHE A 41 -9.77 -17.71 -10.66
CA PHE A 41 -10.07 -16.81 -11.77
C PHE A 41 -11.46 -17.05 -12.40
N ALA A 42 -12.08 -18.20 -12.13
CA ALA A 42 -13.48 -18.45 -12.50
C ALA A 42 -14.49 -17.66 -11.66
N ILE A 43 -14.11 -17.20 -10.45
CA ILE A 43 -15.00 -16.44 -9.54
C ILE A 43 -15.60 -15.20 -10.21
N PRO A 44 -14.83 -14.23 -10.77
CA PRO A 44 -15.40 -13.05 -11.43
C PRO A 44 -16.27 -13.40 -12.65
N LEU A 45 -15.99 -14.51 -13.36
CA LEU A 45 -16.82 -14.95 -14.47
C LEU A 45 -18.18 -15.46 -13.98
N TYR A 46 -18.21 -16.34 -12.98
CA TYR A 46 -19.46 -16.81 -12.38
C TYR A 46 -20.24 -15.68 -11.70
N GLU A 47 -19.57 -14.68 -11.12
CA GLU A 47 -20.21 -13.48 -10.60
C GLU A 47 -20.98 -12.75 -11.71
N GLU A 48 -20.36 -12.55 -12.88
CA GLU A 48 -21.02 -11.89 -14.01
C GLU A 48 -22.16 -12.72 -14.60
N VAL A 49 -22.00 -14.05 -14.68
CA VAL A 49 -23.10 -14.97 -15.07
C VAL A 49 -24.27 -14.87 -14.08
N ALA A 50 -24.00 -14.85 -12.77
CA ALA A 50 -25.04 -14.72 -11.74
C ALA A 50 -25.73 -13.35 -11.76
N LYS A 51 -25.01 -12.28 -12.13
CA LYS A 51 -25.54 -10.91 -12.32
C LYS A 51 -26.40 -10.82 -13.60
N THR A 52 -25.95 -11.37 -14.73
CA THR A 52 -26.43 -11.00 -16.09
C THR A 52 -27.20 -12.08 -16.85
N ALA A 53 -27.02 -13.37 -16.57
CA ALA A 53 -27.59 -14.42 -17.42
C ALA A 53 -29.14 -14.42 -17.41
N SER A 54 -29.76 -14.45 -18.58
CA SER A 54 -31.22 -14.39 -18.73
C SER A 54 -31.93 -15.54 -18.00
N ASN A 55 -31.47 -16.78 -18.23
CA ASN A 55 -31.99 -17.99 -17.63
C ASN A 55 -31.78 -17.98 -16.09
N SER A 56 -32.88 -18.15 -15.34
CA SER A 56 -32.87 -18.13 -13.87
C SER A 56 -32.22 -19.37 -13.25
N ASP A 57 -32.24 -20.53 -13.92
CA ASP A 57 -31.61 -21.76 -13.45
C ASP A 57 -30.10 -21.78 -13.71
N VAL A 58 -29.64 -21.16 -14.82
CA VAL A 58 -28.21 -20.88 -15.04
C VAL A 58 -27.69 -19.95 -13.94
N ARG A 59 -28.42 -18.87 -13.61
CA ARG A 59 -28.08 -18.01 -12.47
C ARG A 59 -27.99 -18.79 -11.16
N LYS A 60 -29.02 -19.58 -10.79
CA LYS A 60 -28.99 -20.45 -9.58
C LYS A 60 -27.79 -21.39 -9.56
N THR A 61 -27.38 -21.92 -10.72
CA THR A 61 -26.26 -22.86 -10.84
C THR A 61 -24.92 -22.14 -10.63
N ALA A 62 -24.70 -21.01 -11.31
CA ALA A 62 -23.53 -20.14 -11.07
C ALA A 62 -23.45 -19.67 -9.61
N SER A 63 -24.57 -19.21 -9.05
CA SER A 63 -24.72 -18.83 -7.64
C SER A 63 -24.35 -19.94 -6.66
N THR A 64 -24.74 -21.18 -6.94
CA THR A 64 -24.37 -22.36 -6.14
C THR A 64 -22.87 -22.64 -6.23
N ARG A 65 -22.28 -22.46 -7.42
CA ARG A 65 -20.84 -22.69 -7.63
C ARG A 65 -19.97 -21.61 -6.99
N LEU A 66 -20.38 -20.34 -7.09
CA LEU A 66 -19.75 -19.21 -6.39
C LEU A 66 -19.61 -19.45 -4.89
N TYR A 67 -20.66 -19.96 -4.23
CA TYR A 67 -20.61 -20.22 -2.80
C TYR A 67 -19.43 -21.15 -2.43
N PHE A 68 -19.29 -22.29 -3.11
CA PHE A 68 -18.19 -23.23 -2.86
C PHE A 68 -16.81 -22.65 -3.22
N LEU A 69 -16.71 -21.83 -4.27
CA LEU A 69 -15.46 -21.17 -4.64
C LEU A 69 -15.06 -20.10 -3.62
N TYR A 70 -16.00 -19.25 -3.17
CA TYR A 70 -15.72 -18.27 -2.13
C TYR A 70 -15.30 -18.91 -0.80
N GLU A 71 -15.94 -20.03 -0.42
CA GLU A 71 -15.58 -20.81 0.78
C GLU A 71 -14.16 -21.39 0.63
N LYS A 72 -13.88 -22.05 -0.50
CA LYS A 72 -12.55 -22.61 -0.82
C LYS A 72 -11.41 -21.58 -0.86
N PHE A 73 -11.69 -20.34 -1.28
CA PHE A 73 -10.71 -19.26 -1.40
C PHE A 73 -10.84 -18.17 -0.32
N ASN A 74 -11.58 -18.43 0.76
CA ASN A 74 -11.73 -17.52 1.90
C ASN A 74 -12.19 -16.08 1.51
N LYS A 75 -12.99 -15.95 0.44
CA LYS A 75 -13.49 -14.65 -0.09
C LYS A 75 -14.67 -14.16 0.76
N TYR A 76 -14.44 -13.93 2.05
CA TYR A 76 -15.51 -13.82 3.04
C TYR A 76 -16.49 -12.65 2.79
N ILE A 77 -15.99 -11.48 2.38
CA ILE A 77 -16.85 -10.28 2.23
C ILE A 77 -17.73 -10.35 0.97
N PRO A 78 -17.22 -10.73 -0.23
CA PRO A 78 -18.08 -11.05 -1.37
C PRO A 78 -19.15 -12.12 -1.05
N ALA A 79 -18.76 -13.21 -0.38
CA ALA A 79 -19.70 -14.25 0.02
C ALA A 79 -20.80 -13.75 0.98
N LEU A 80 -20.43 -12.94 1.98
CA LEU A 80 -21.37 -12.38 2.95
C LEU A 80 -22.34 -11.39 2.26
N GLN A 81 -21.83 -10.50 1.42
CA GLN A 81 -22.65 -9.58 0.62
C GLN A 81 -23.57 -10.33 -0.35
N TYR A 82 -23.08 -11.43 -0.93
CA TYR A 82 -23.87 -12.31 -1.79
C TYR A 82 -25.00 -13.02 -1.01
N GLN A 83 -24.71 -13.64 0.15
CA GLN A 83 -25.74 -14.27 0.98
C GLN A 83 -26.79 -13.27 1.48
N ILE A 84 -26.39 -12.04 1.82
CA ILE A 84 -27.31 -10.95 2.21
C ILE A 84 -28.25 -10.61 1.05
N ARG A 85 -27.75 -10.46 -0.18
CA ARG A 85 -28.57 -10.17 -1.37
C ARG A 85 -29.48 -11.33 -1.76
N ALA A 86 -29.02 -12.57 -1.60
CA ALA A 86 -29.78 -13.78 -1.91
C ALA A 86 -30.77 -14.20 -0.81
N GLY A 87 -30.75 -13.55 0.35
CA GLY A 87 -31.56 -13.92 1.53
C GLY A 87 -31.11 -15.22 2.24
N THR A 88 -29.98 -15.81 1.84
CA THR A 88 -29.50 -17.13 2.30
C THR A 88 -28.62 -17.08 3.56
N ILE A 89 -28.56 -15.93 4.23
CA ILE A 89 -27.89 -15.75 5.55
C ILE A 89 -28.47 -16.66 6.66
N LYS A 90 -29.68 -17.18 6.47
CA LYS A 90 -30.34 -18.13 7.37
C LYS A 90 -30.81 -19.37 6.59
N ASN A 91 -30.84 -20.51 7.26
CA ASN A 91 -31.38 -21.75 6.70
C ASN A 91 -32.92 -21.78 6.81
N LYS A 92 -33.55 -22.84 6.27
CA LYS A 92 -35.02 -23.00 6.30
C LYS A 92 -35.64 -23.12 7.72
N LYS A 93 -34.83 -23.29 8.76
CA LYS A 93 -35.26 -23.31 10.18
C LYS A 93 -35.12 -21.95 10.87
N GLY A 94 -34.58 -20.93 10.19
CA GLY A 94 -34.32 -19.60 10.76
C GLY A 94 -33.01 -19.47 11.54
N GLU A 95 -32.20 -20.55 11.58
CA GLU A 95 -30.85 -20.59 12.14
C GLU A 95 -29.89 -19.89 11.15
N TRP A 96 -28.79 -19.31 11.65
CA TRP A 96 -27.75 -18.71 10.81
C TRP A 96 -27.06 -19.74 9.91
N SER A 97 -26.64 -19.35 8.70
CA SER A 97 -25.85 -20.23 7.83
C SER A 97 -24.51 -20.59 8.50
N GLY A 98 -24.00 -21.81 8.27
CA GLY A 98 -22.73 -22.26 8.86
C GLY A 98 -21.56 -21.33 8.52
N PHE A 99 -21.58 -20.74 7.32
CA PHE A 99 -20.66 -19.69 6.89
C PHE A 99 -20.74 -18.44 7.78
N VAL A 100 -21.95 -17.91 8.04
CA VAL A 100 -22.14 -16.73 8.91
C VAL A 100 -21.78 -17.06 10.36
N GLN A 101 -22.07 -18.27 10.84
CA GLN A 101 -21.68 -18.73 12.18
C GLN A 101 -20.15 -18.81 12.32
N GLY A 102 -19.47 -19.49 11.39
CA GLY A 102 -18.01 -19.65 11.41
C GLY A 102 -17.27 -18.31 11.30
N LEU A 103 -17.72 -17.41 10.43
CA LEU A 103 -17.14 -16.07 10.29
C LEU A 103 -17.35 -15.21 11.55
N ALA A 104 -18.53 -15.26 12.16
CA ALA A 104 -18.81 -14.55 13.40
C ALA A 104 -17.99 -15.12 14.58
N GLN A 105 -17.92 -16.44 14.71
CA GLN A 105 -17.15 -17.15 15.74
C GLN A 105 -15.64 -16.88 15.60
N GLY A 106 -15.09 -16.94 14.38
CA GLY A 106 -13.68 -16.65 14.11
C GLY A 106 -13.27 -15.19 14.35
N LEU A 107 -14.24 -14.26 14.34
CA LEU A 107 -14.06 -12.85 14.72
C LEU A 107 -14.38 -12.57 16.19
N GLY A 108 -14.92 -13.54 16.94
CA GLY A 108 -15.35 -13.35 18.33
C GLY A 108 -16.62 -12.50 18.51
N VAL A 109 -17.44 -12.34 17.47
CA VAL A 109 -18.59 -11.42 17.44
C VAL A 109 -19.93 -12.14 17.30
N SER A 110 -21.04 -11.44 17.56
CA SER A 110 -22.37 -11.98 17.25
C SER A 110 -22.67 -11.93 15.75
N PRO A 111 -23.33 -12.95 15.16
CA PRO A 111 -23.84 -12.91 13.78
C PRO A 111 -24.73 -11.68 13.49
N TYR A 112 -25.51 -11.23 14.49
CA TYR A 112 -26.35 -10.04 14.37
C TYR A 112 -25.52 -8.76 14.16
N ALA A 113 -24.44 -8.56 14.93
CA ALA A 113 -23.55 -7.41 14.75
C ALA A 113 -22.77 -7.47 13.43
N LEU A 114 -22.29 -8.66 13.04
CA LEU A 114 -21.60 -8.88 11.76
C LEU A 114 -22.48 -8.50 10.57
N ILE A 115 -23.72 -9.00 10.52
CA ILE A 115 -24.69 -8.65 9.45
C ILE A 115 -25.11 -7.18 9.54
N GLY A 116 -25.39 -6.68 10.74
CA GLY A 116 -25.81 -5.28 10.96
C GLY A 116 -24.78 -4.26 10.49
N ILE A 117 -23.51 -4.44 10.84
CA ILE A 117 -22.40 -3.58 10.40
C ILE A 117 -22.13 -3.76 8.91
N THR A 118 -22.18 -4.99 8.38
CA THR A 118 -22.02 -5.23 6.93
C THR A 118 -23.09 -4.51 6.10
N HIS A 119 -24.34 -4.45 6.59
CA HIS A 119 -25.44 -3.81 5.89
C HIS A 119 -25.47 -2.28 6.08
N SER A 120 -25.15 -1.78 7.27
CA SER A 120 -25.19 -0.34 7.59
C SER A 120 -23.99 0.42 7.03
N CYS A 121 -22.76 -0.10 7.17
CA CYS A 121 -21.56 0.57 6.65
C CYS A 121 -21.43 0.50 5.12
N ALA A 122 -22.22 -0.34 4.44
CA ALA A 122 -22.35 -0.37 2.98
C ALA A 122 -23.40 0.64 2.43
N LYS A 123 -23.97 1.49 3.29
CA LYS A 123 -24.86 2.61 2.96
C LYS A 123 -24.23 3.91 3.47
N SER A 124 -24.71 5.06 2.97
CA SER A 124 -24.33 6.38 3.53
C SER A 124 -24.69 6.47 5.02
N THR A 125 -23.81 7.04 5.84
CA THR A 125 -24.04 7.25 7.28
C THR A 125 -24.01 8.73 7.64
N ARG A 126 -25.15 9.21 8.16
CA ARG A 126 -25.28 10.56 8.73
C ARG A 126 -24.58 10.63 10.10
N GLN A 127 -24.13 11.83 10.47
CA GLN A 127 -23.64 12.14 11.81
C GLN A 127 -24.65 11.73 12.89
N PHE A 128 -24.17 11.17 14.01
CA PHE A 128 -24.99 10.91 15.19
C PHE A 128 -24.65 11.93 16.30
N ALA A 129 -25.36 13.06 16.30
CA ALA A 129 -25.38 13.96 17.44
C ALA A 129 -26.40 13.44 18.48
N PRO A 130 -25.99 13.18 19.73
CA PRO A 130 -26.96 12.99 20.81
C PRO A 130 -27.66 14.33 21.07
N VAL A 131 -29.00 14.36 21.05
CA VAL A 131 -29.74 15.56 21.43
C VAL A 131 -29.54 15.79 22.93
N GLU A 132 -28.86 16.88 23.30
CA GLU A 132 -28.76 17.31 24.69
C GLU A 132 -30.16 17.58 25.25
N GLN A 133 -30.44 17.06 26.45
CA GLN A 133 -31.72 17.29 27.11
C GLN A 133 -31.76 18.70 27.68
N THR A 134 -32.09 19.69 26.85
CA THR A 134 -32.39 21.06 27.29
C THR A 134 -33.52 21.04 28.31
N THR A 135 -33.19 21.35 29.57
CA THR A 135 -34.06 21.13 30.73
C THR A 135 -35.15 22.20 30.88
N VAL A 136 -36.28 22.08 30.17
CA VAL A 136 -37.53 22.80 30.51
C VAL A 136 -38.78 21.96 30.19
N SER A 137 -39.69 21.89 31.17
CA SER A 137 -41.14 21.57 31.08
C SER A 137 -41.63 20.23 30.50
N ASP A 138 -42.69 19.76 31.15
CA ASP A 138 -43.45 18.52 30.96
C ASP A 138 -44.02 18.23 29.54
N ALA A 139 -44.55 17.00 29.43
CA ALA A 139 -45.55 16.57 28.45
C ALA A 139 -45.10 16.24 27.00
N ALA A 140 -43.90 15.68 26.83
CA ALA A 140 -43.61 14.81 25.68
C ALA A 140 -42.68 13.64 26.04
N VAL A 141 -43.25 12.44 26.26
CA VAL A 141 -42.45 11.20 26.37
C VAL A 141 -42.03 10.75 24.97
N ASN A 142 -41.08 11.48 24.38
CA ASN A 142 -40.32 10.97 23.25
C ASN A 142 -39.60 9.69 23.69
N PRO A 143 -39.74 8.56 22.97
CA PRO A 143 -39.04 7.34 23.34
C PRO A 143 -37.53 7.59 23.32
N PRO A 144 -36.75 7.05 24.28
CA PRO A 144 -35.31 7.27 24.35
C PRO A 144 -34.67 6.83 23.02
N GLN A 145 -34.09 7.78 22.29
CA GLN A 145 -33.60 7.55 20.93
C GLN A 145 -32.49 6.49 20.98
N SER A 146 -32.83 5.27 20.55
CA SER A 146 -31.87 4.18 20.51
C SER A 146 -30.78 4.53 19.49
N ILE A 147 -29.52 4.48 19.93
CA ILE A 147 -28.35 4.71 19.07
C ILE A 147 -28.53 3.92 17.76
N PRO A 148 -28.39 4.54 16.58
CA PRO A 148 -28.59 3.87 15.30
C PRO A 148 -27.38 2.98 14.93
N GLU A 149 -27.55 2.08 13.98
CA GLU A 149 -26.42 1.38 13.36
C GLU A 149 -25.72 2.30 12.33
N PRO A 150 -24.38 2.23 12.19
CA PRO A 150 -23.46 1.27 12.81
C PRO A 150 -23.00 1.63 14.24
N TYR A 151 -23.29 2.85 14.72
CA TYR A 151 -22.78 3.37 15.99
C TYR A 151 -23.13 2.49 17.19
N ARG A 152 -24.32 1.87 17.20
CA ARG A 152 -24.78 0.96 18.25
C ARG A 152 -23.91 -0.28 18.34
N SER A 153 -23.78 -1.05 17.26
CA SER A 153 -22.97 -2.26 17.30
C SER A 153 -21.48 -1.94 17.50
N LEU A 154 -20.95 -0.89 16.88
CA LEU A 154 -19.54 -0.49 17.03
C LEU A 154 -19.20 0.11 18.41
N SER A 155 -20.18 0.61 19.17
CA SER A 155 -19.96 1.09 20.55
C SER A 155 -19.57 0.01 21.56
N LYS A 156 -19.73 -1.27 21.20
CA LYS A 156 -19.42 -2.40 22.08
C LYS A 156 -17.97 -2.87 21.89
N LYS A 157 -17.26 -3.09 23.01
CA LYS A 157 -15.90 -3.66 23.01
C LYS A 157 -15.80 -5.03 22.30
N GLU A 158 -16.85 -5.84 22.35
CA GLU A 158 -16.92 -7.14 21.64
C GLU A 158 -16.79 -7.00 20.11
N ASN A 159 -17.24 -5.88 19.54
CA ASN A 159 -17.35 -5.68 18.08
C ASN A 159 -16.17 -4.88 17.48
N LEU A 160 -15.11 -4.58 18.24
CA LEU A 160 -13.94 -3.83 17.74
C LEU A 160 -13.32 -4.41 16.46
N PRO A 161 -13.25 -5.74 16.22
CA PRO A 161 -12.80 -6.28 14.93
C PRO A 161 -13.62 -5.78 13.72
N LEU A 162 -14.91 -5.47 13.91
CA LEU A 162 -15.81 -5.02 12.86
C LEU A 162 -15.63 -3.53 12.50
N VAL A 163 -14.86 -2.75 13.26
CA VAL A 163 -14.48 -1.38 12.87
C VAL A 163 -13.67 -1.41 11.58
N ARG A 164 -12.71 -2.33 11.45
CA ARG A 164 -11.90 -2.53 10.23
C ARG A 164 -12.76 -2.96 9.04
N LEU A 165 -13.82 -3.73 9.27
CA LEU A 165 -14.81 -4.08 8.25
C LEU A 165 -15.62 -2.86 7.82
N CYS A 166 -16.15 -2.08 8.77
CA CYS A 166 -16.91 -0.86 8.47
C CYS A 166 -16.09 0.13 7.64
N TYR A 167 -14.85 0.41 8.06
CA TYR A 167 -13.87 1.20 7.29
C TYR A 167 -13.70 0.67 5.86
N SER A 168 -13.43 -0.63 5.70
CA SER A 168 -13.20 -1.23 4.38
C SER A 168 -14.41 -1.12 3.45
N LEU A 169 -15.63 -1.20 4.01
CA LEU A 169 -16.87 -0.99 3.27
C LEU A 169 -17.05 0.48 2.84
N LYS A 170 -16.86 1.43 3.76
CA LYS A 170 -16.95 2.87 3.49
C LYS A 170 -15.99 3.33 2.39
N MET A 171 -14.74 2.89 2.47
CA MET A 171 -13.72 3.19 1.45
C MET A 171 -14.11 2.57 0.09
N LYS A 172 -14.67 1.36 0.06
CA LYS A 172 -15.17 0.72 -1.18
C LYS A 172 -16.39 1.47 -1.77
N THR A 173 -17.26 2.05 -0.94
CA THR A 173 -18.41 2.84 -1.40
C THR A 173 -18.08 4.32 -1.63
N ARG A 174 -16.83 4.76 -1.38
CA ARG A 174 -16.39 6.17 -1.39
C ARG A 174 -17.20 7.08 -0.44
N ASP A 175 -17.77 6.50 0.62
CA ASP A 175 -18.51 7.24 1.66
C ASP A 175 -17.53 7.71 2.74
N TYR A 176 -16.67 8.66 2.37
CA TYR A 176 -15.62 9.19 3.25
C TYR A 176 -16.21 9.98 4.42
N GLU A 177 -17.17 10.86 4.14
CA GLU A 177 -17.91 11.64 5.15
C GLU A 177 -18.63 10.72 6.16
N GLY A 178 -19.35 9.71 5.68
CA GLY A 178 -19.99 8.71 6.53
C GLY A 178 -19.04 7.72 7.21
N TRP A 179 -17.75 7.72 6.86
CA TRP A 179 -16.70 7.12 7.70
C TRP A 179 -16.20 8.10 8.75
N ASP A 180 -15.87 9.35 8.38
CA ASP A 180 -15.34 10.37 9.28
C ASP A 180 -16.30 10.61 10.47
N HIS A 181 -17.62 10.65 10.22
CA HIS A 181 -18.67 10.66 11.26
C HIS A 181 -18.60 9.48 12.26
N VAL A 182 -18.35 8.26 11.75
CA VAL A 182 -18.23 7.04 12.58
C VAL A 182 -16.90 7.04 13.34
N PHE A 183 -15.83 7.53 12.71
CA PHE A 183 -14.51 7.59 13.31
C PHE A 183 -14.44 8.59 14.46
N ALA A 184 -14.97 9.80 14.29
CA ALA A 184 -15.05 10.82 15.34
C ALA A 184 -15.73 10.26 16.60
N TYR A 185 -16.95 9.72 16.46
CA TYR A 185 -17.71 9.10 17.55
C TYR A 185 -16.94 7.98 18.29
N LEU A 186 -16.14 7.18 17.57
CA LEU A 186 -15.34 6.11 18.16
C LEU A 186 -14.09 6.62 18.91
N VAL A 187 -13.50 7.72 18.45
CA VAL A 187 -12.35 8.39 19.10
C VAL A 187 -12.81 9.16 20.34
N GLU A 188 -13.88 9.97 20.23
CA GLU A 188 -14.46 10.75 21.32
C GLU A 188 -14.88 9.89 22.51
N ARG A 189 -15.41 8.69 22.24
CA ARG A 189 -15.79 7.73 23.30
C ARG A 189 -14.64 6.86 23.81
N GLY A 190 -13.40 7.10 23.35
CA GLY A 190 -12.23 6.32 23.76
C GLY A 190 -12.31 4.83 23.42
N LEU A 191 -13.08 4.46 22.38
CA LEU A 191 -13.34 3.07 22.02
C LEU A 191 -12.21 2.45 21.19
N LEU A 192 -11.46 3.27 20.46
CA LEU A 192 -10.29 2.86 19.70
C LEU A 192 -9.02 3.20 20.47
N THR A 193 -8.08 2.26 20.51
CA THR A 193 -6.70 2.58 20.86
C THR A 193 -6.07 3.42 19.75
N LYS A 194 -5.16 4.30 20.13
CA LYS A 194 -4.27 5.08 19.26
C LYS A 194 -3.74 4.30 18.03
N ASP A 195 -3.20 3.10 18.26
CA ASP A 195 -2.66 2.24 17.20
C ASP A 195 -3.73 1.57 16.32
N ALA A 196 -4.97 1.44 16.78
CA ALA A 196 -6.09 1.05 15.94
C ALA A 196 -6.65 2.24 15.15
N ALA A 197 -6.66 3.44 15.74
CA ALA A 197 -7.25 4.65 15.18
C ALA A 197 -6.39 5.27 14.07
N LEU A 198 -5.08 5.45 14.28
CA LEU A 198 -4.21 6.18 13.37
C LEU A 198 -4.09 5.55 11.96
N PRO A 199 -3.95 4.22 11.79
CA PRO A 199 -3.96 3.62 10.45
C PRO A 199 -5.28 3.83 9.71
N LEU A 200 -6.42 3.82 10.42
CA LEU A 200 -7.74 4.05 9.81
C LEU A 200 -7.94 5.51 9.40
N TRP A 201 -7.48 6.45 10.22
CA TRP A 201 -7.53 7.89 9.92
C TRP A 201 -6.63 8.26 8.73
N VAL A 202 -5.36 7.81 8.74
CA VAL A 202 -4.44 8.01 7.60
C VAL A 202 -4.99 7.35 6.35
N GLY A 203 -5.58 6.17 6.48
CA GLY A 203 -6.21 5.45 5.38
C GLY A 203 -7.43 6.17 4.79
N SER A 204 -8.24 6.85 5.62
CA SER A 204 -9.34 7.72 5.15
C SER A 204 -8.77 8.90 4.36
N ALA A 205 -7.93 9.73 5.00
CA ALA A 205 -7.41 10.97 4.45
C ALA A 205 -6.72 10.80 3.08
N LEU A 206 -5.87 9.76 2.96
CA LEU A 206 -5.14 9.45 1.72
C LEU A 206 -6.06 8.94 0.58
N GLN A 207 -7.31 8.56 0.87
CA GLN A 207 -8.29 8.11 -0.13
C GLN A 207 -9.37 9.17 -0.42
N SER A 208 -9.74 9.99 0.58
CA SER A 208 -10.66 11.12 0.42
C SER A 208 -9.99 12.34 -0.21
N GLY A 209 -8.66 12.43 -0.15
CA GLY A 209 -7.88 13.56 -0.66
C GLY A 209 -7.59 14.65 0.37
N LYS A 210 -8.06 14.49 1.62
CA LYS A 210 -7.91 15.42 2.74
C LYS A 210 -6.48 15.44 3.31
N GLY A 211 -5.52 15.81 2.46
CA GLY A 211 -4.09 15.94 2.80
C GLY A 211 -3.33 14.64 3.03
N THR A 212 -2.10 14.78 3.54
CA THR A 212 -1.13 13.68 3.70
C THR A 212 -0.70 13.48 5.17
N PRO A 213 -1.58 13.06 6.10
CA PRO A 213 -1.28 12.96 7.53
C PRO A 213 -0.10 12.03 7.89
N TYR A 214 0.29 11.12 6.98
CA TYR A 214 1.58 10.42 7.05
C TYR A 214 2.75 11.38 7.31
N ARG A 215 2.83 12.49 6.56
CA ARG A 215 3.83 13.56 6.74
C ARG A 215 3.79 14.04 8.20
N ARG A 216 2.63 14.47 8.71
CA ARG A 216 2.50 15.00 10.09
C ARG A 216 2.90 13.96 11.16
N ILE A 217 2.52 12.69 11.04
CA ILE A 217 2.87 11.64 12.02
C ILE A 217 4.38 11.32 12.02
N PHE A 218 4.98 11.09 10.85
CA PHE A 218 6.36 10.62 10.75
C PHE A 218 7.41 11.73 10.70
N LEU A 219 7.02 12.99 10.47
CA LEU A 219 7.90 14.17 10.46
C LEU A 219 7.77 15.07 11.70
N SER A 220 6.86 14.77 12.65
CA SER A 220 6.78 15.47 13.95
C SER A 220 7.37 14.71 15.14
N GLY A 221 8.06 13.59 14.90
CA GLY A 221 8.68 12.76 15.95
C GLY A 221 7.72 11.85 16.72
N ARG A 222 6.42 12.07 16.57
CA ARG A 222 5.34 11.34 17.23
C ARG A 222 5.24 9.86 16.83
N SER A 223 5.93 9.41 15.77
CA SER A 223 5.95 8.00 15.38
C SER A 223 6.61 7.06 16.40
N LYS A 224 7.41 7.56 17.36
CA LYS A 224 8.16 6.72 18.33
C LYS A 224 7.22 5.84 19.17
N SER A 225 6.15 6.44 19.68
CA SER A 225 5.14 5.89 20.61
C SER A 225 4.04 5.04 19.95
N LEU A 226 4.22 4.65 18.68
CA LEU A 226 3.37 3.71 17.95
C LEU A 226 3.94 2.29 18.04
N SER A 227 3.10 1.26 18.00
CA SER A 227 3.56 -0.13 17.85
C SER A 227 4.20 -0.41 16.47
N VAL A 228 4.89 -1.54 16.39
CA VAL A 228 5.50 -2.08 15.17
C VAL A 228 4.47 -2.25 14.05
N ASP A 229 3.31 -2.80 14.36
CA ASP A 229 2.24 -3.03 13.37
C ASP A 229 1.60 -1.72 12.89
N SER A 230 1.32 -0.79 13.82
CA SER A 230 0.83 0.56 13.52
C SER A 230 1.76 1.32 12.57
N LYS A 231 3.08 1.25 12.81
CA LYS A 231 4.10 1.77 11.89
C LYS A 231 4.05 1.08 10.51
N SER A 232 3.96 -0.25 10.47
CA SER A 232 3.90 -1.03 9.22
C SER A 232 2.66 -0.69 8.39
N ASP A 233 1.48 -0.62 9.01
CA ASP A 233 0.20 -0.33 8.33
C ASP A 233 0.14 1.12 7.82
N ILE A 234 0.62 2.11 8.58
CA ILE A 234 0.66 3.51 8.12
C ILE A 234 1.64 3.67 6.95
N LEU A 235 2.82 3.03 7.01
CA LEU A 235 3.78 2.99 5.89
C LEU A 235 3.21 2.31 4.65
N TYR A 236 2.44 1.22 4.83
CA TYR A 236 1.76 0.49 3.76
C TYR A 236 0.70 1.36 3.05
N LEU A 237 -0.09 2.11 3.81
CA LEU A 237 -1.11 3.02 3.28
C LEU A 237 -0.49 4.18 2.50
N TYR A 238 0.59 4.78 3.01
CA TYR A 238 1.32 5.82 2.28
C TYR A 238 2.01 5.29 1.02
N ALA A 239 2.55 4.07 1.06
CA ALA A 239 3.07 3.38 -0.13
C ALA A 239 1.97 3.17 -1.19
N LYS A 240 0.74 2.78 -0.80
CA LYS A 240 -0.40 2.65 -1.71
C LYS A 240 -0.82 4.01 -2.30
N PHE A 241 -0.87 5.08 -1.50
CA PHE A 241 -1.12 6.44 -2.01
C PHE A 241 -0.09 6.86 -3.07
N LEU A 242 1.20 6.66 -2.81
CA LEU A 242 2.27 6.95 -3.77
C LEU A 242 2.16 6.13 -5.06
N ARG A 243 1.69 4.86 -4.99
CA ARG A 243 1.41 4.05 -6.19
C ARG A 243 0.32 4.70 -7.03
N ASN A 244 -0.79 5.09 -6.40
CA ASN A 244 -1.94 5.68 -7.08
C ASN A 244 -1.59 7.01 -7.76
N ARG A 245 -0.64 7.79 -7.20
CA ARG A 245 -0.06 9.01 -7.78
C ARG A 245 1.03 8.75 -8.86
N GLY A 246 1.22 7.50 -9.31
CA GLY A 246 2.25 7.14 -10.28
C GLY A 246 3.69 7.17 -9.77
N ARG A 247 3.92 7.47 -8.49
CA ARG A 247 5.25 7.52 -7.85
C ARG A 247 5.73 6.10 -7.48
N LEU A 248 5.73 5.20 -8.47
CA LEU A 248 5.90 3.74 -8.32
C LEU A 248 7.20 3.34 -7.60
N GLU A 249 8.31 4.01 -7.88
CA GLU A 249 9.59 3.66 -7.23
C GLU A 249 9.61 4.10 -5.75
N ALA A 250 9.15 5.32 -5.46
CA ALA A 250 9.03 5.80 -4.08
C ALA A 250 8.06 4.88 -3.28
N SER A 251 6.91 4.56 -3.87
CA SER A 251 5.94 3.60 -3.34
C SER A 251 6.58 2.24 -2.99
N ALA A 252 7.41 1.68 -3.88
CA ALA A 252 8.10 0.41 -3.62
C ALA A 252 9.08 0.52 -2.44
N ARG A 253 9.81 1.64 -2.29
CA ARG A 253 10.68 1.90 -1.12
C ARG A 253 9.86 1.94 0.19
N TYR A 254 8.68 2.55 0.20
CA TYR A 254 7.81 2.57 1.39
C TYR A 254 7.13 1.22 1.66
N PHE A 255 6.84 0.39 0.64
CA PHE A 255 6.40 -1.00 0.85
C PHE A 255 7.51 -1.88 1.46
N LEU A 256 8.77 -1.75 1.01
CA LEU A 256 9.91 -2.41 1.65
C LEU A 256 10.10 -1.94 3.10
N MET A 257 9.94 -0.64 3.38
CA MET A 257 10.06 -0.10 4.74
C MET A 257 8.88 -0.49 5.65
N SER A 258 7.67 -0.65 5.12
CA SER A 258 6.56 -1.31 5.83
C SER A 258 6.92 -2.75 6.20
N SER A 259 7.61 -3.46 5.30
CA SER A 259 8.05 -4.86 5.46
C SER A 259 9.09 -5.06 6.55
N SER A 260 9.95 -4.07 6.83
CA SER A 260 10.99 -4.16 7.88
C SER A 260 10.43 -4.00 9.29
N TYR A 261 9.14 -3.71 9.43
CA TYR A 261 8.43 -3.66 10.70
C TYR A 261 7.43 -4.81 10.83
N GLY A 262 6.50 -4.92 9.89
CA GLY A 262 5.40 -5.87 9.98
C GLY A 262 5.07 -6.48 8.63
N ASN A 263 4.60 -7.72 8.65
CA ASN A 263 4.16 -8.48 7.47
C ASN A 263 5.16 -8.36 6.28
N VAL A 264 6.36 -8.91 6.48
CA VAL A 264 7.46 -8.95 5.49
C VAL A 264 6.96 -9.39 4.11
N ARG A 265 6.07 -10.40 4.08
CA ARG A 265 5.38 -10.90 2.88
C ARG A 265 4.67 -9.81 2.10
N ARG A 266 3.74 -9.10 2.75
CA ARG A 266 2.91 -8.06 2.14
C ARG A 266 3.77 -6.95 1.52
N GLY A 267 4.73 -6.43 2.28
CA GLY A 267 5.60 -5.36 1.80
C GLY A 267 6.50 -5.79 0.64
N LYS A 268 7.06 -7.01 0.68
CA LYS A 268 7.85 -7.56 -0.43
C LYS A 268 7.02 -7.77 -1.70
N LEU A 269 5.82 -8.37 -1.59
CA LEU A 269 4.90 -8.55 -2.72
C LEU A 269 4.52 -7.21 -3.37
N GLU A 270 4.04 -6.24 -2.59
CA GLU A 270 3.59 -4.96 -3.15
C GLU A 270 4.73 -4.13 -3.76
N SER A 271 5.98 -4.33 -3.29
CA SER A 271 7.18 -3.79 -3.94
C SER A 271 7.45 -4.46 -5.29
N ALA A 272 7.35 -5.79 -5.34
CA ALA A 272 7.55 -6.57 -6.56
C ALA A 272 6.47 -6.26 -7.63
N LYS A 273 5.22 -6.03 -7.21
CA LYS A 273 4.12 -5.55 -8.06
C LYS A 273 4.44 -4.22 -8.74
N ASN A 274 5.01 -3.25 -8.01
CA ASN A 274 5.45 -1.99 -8.60
C ASN A 274 6.60 -2.19 -9.60
N LEU A 275 7.56 -3.06 -9.27
CA LEU A 275 8.69 -3.37 -10.15
C LEU A 275 8.24 -4.00 -11.46
N LEU A 276 7.21 -4.84 -11.41
CA LEU A 276 6.61 -5.43 -12.60
C LEU A 276 6.00 -4.36 -13.53
N LEU A 277 5.23 -3.40 -12.98
CA LEU A 277 4.75 -2.24 -13.75
C LEU A 277 5.89 -1.36 -14.30
N MET A 278 7.02 -1.26 -13.61
CA MET A 278 8.20 -0.51 -14.09
C MET A 278 9.05 -1.29 -15.12
N ASP A 279 8.50 -2.34 -15.76
CA ASP A 279 9.15 -3.28 -16.70
C ASP A 279 10.35 -4.07 -16.13
N ARG A 280 10.46 -4.13 -14.80
CA ARG A 280 11.62 -4.74 -14.12
C ARG A 280 11.30 -6.15 -13.67
N LYS A 281 10.75 -6.96 -14.59
CA LYS A 281 10.32 -8.36 -14.36
C LYS A 281 11.40 -9.19 -13.65
N LYS A 282 12.68 -9.05 -14.04
CA LYS A 282 13.80 -9.77 -13.40
C LYS A 282 13.95 -9.47 -11.90
N GLU A 283 13.76 -8.22 -11.48
CA GLU A 283 13.84 -7.81 -10.07
C GLU A 283 12.55 -8.09 -9.31
N ALA A 284 11.39 -8.00 -9.96
CA ALA A 284 10.12 -8.44 -9.40
C ALA A 284 10.17 -9.95 -9.07
N CYS A 285 10.74 -10.75 -9.97
CA CYS A 285 10.85 -12.20 -9.81
C CYS A 285 12.05 -12.68 -8.97
N SER A 286 12.90 -11.78 -8.47
CA SER A 286 13.92 -12.13 -7.47
C SER A 286 13.42 -12.14 -6.02
N PHE A 287 12.14 -11.77 -5.78
CA PHE A 287 11.50 -11.97 -4.49
C PHE A 287 11.07 -13.44 -4.31
N PRO A 288 11.25 -14.07 -3.13
CA PRO A 288 11.02 -15.52 -2.96
C PRO A 288 9.59 -16.00 -3.26
N SER A 289 9.47 -17.11 -3.98
CA SER A 289 8.21 -17.75 -4.42
C SER A 289 7.35 -18.34 -3.31
N ASP A 290 7.99 -18.65 -2.18
CA ASP A 290 7.42 -19.37 -1.03
C ASP A 290 6.52 -18.45 -0.20
N THR A 291 6.62 -17.15 -0.49
CA THR A 291 5.90 -16.06 0.15
C THR A 291 4.44 -15.91 -0.33
N TYR A 292 3.89 -16.86 -1.10
CA TYR A 292 2.55 -16.76 -1.71
C TYR A 292 1.69 -18.01 -1.46
N THR A 293 0.47 -17.82 -0.95
CA THR A 293 -0.50 -18.91 -0.72
C THR A 293 -1.41 -19.15 -1.91
N GLY A 294 -1.48 -18.24 -2.88
CA GLY A 294 -2.24 -18.44 -4.13
C GLY A 294 -3.76 -18.43 -3.95
N GLY A 295 -4.25 -17.96 -2.79
CA GLY A 295 -5.68 -17.68 -2.56
C GLY A 295 -6.16 -16.35 -3.18
N GLU A 296 -5.23 -15.57 -3.72
CA GLU A 296 -5.49 -14.34 -4.44
C GLU A 296 -5.07 -14.45 -5.90
N GLU A 297 -5.89 -13.89 -6.77
CA GLU A 297 -5.77 -13.84 -8.22
C GLU A 297 -4.45 -13.17 -8.60
N ALA A 298 -4.12 -12.05 -7.95
CA ALA A 298 -2.88 -11.31 -8.19
C ALA A 298 -1.62 -12.09 -7.75
N GLU A 299 -1.65 -12.84 -6.64
CA GLU A 299 -0.52 -13.71 -6.24
C GLU A 299 -0.29 -14.85 -7.24
N LEU A 300 -1.37 -15.53 -7.64
CA LEU A 300 -1.29 -16.66 -8.58
C LEU A 300 -0.79 -16.20 -9.96
N LEU A 301 -1.27 -15.06 -10.43
CA LEU A 301 -0.86 -14.44 -11.69
C LEU A 301 0.61 -13.99 -11.63
N PHE A 302 1.03 -13.36 -10.53
CA PHE A 302 2.41 -12.93 -10.33
C PHE A 302 3.38 -14.12 -10.36
N ARG A 303 3.05 -15.20 -9.63
CA ARG A 303 3.80 -16.47 -9.66
C ARG A 303 3.90 -17.02 -11.09
N LYS A 304 2.79 -17.05 -11.84
CA LYS A 304 2.75 -17.56 -13.22
C LYS A 304 3.59 -16.70 -14.18
N ILE A 305 3.53 -15.37 -14.05
CA ILE A 305 4.37 -14.42 -14.81
C ILE A 305 5.86 -14.68 -14.54
N CYS A 306 6.26 -14.94 -13.29
CA CYS A 306 7.65 -15.22 -12.95
C CYS A 306 8.14 -16.61 -13.38
N GLN A 307 7.25 -17.60 -13.45
CA GLN A 307 7.58 -18.96 -13.88
C GLN A 307 7.59 -19.13 -15.41
N MET A 308 6.77 -18.36 -16.15
CA MET A 308 6.61 -18.53 -17.60
C MET A 308 7.38 -17.47 -18.40
N SER A 309 8.07 -17.94 -19.44
CA SER A 309 8.77 -17.12 -20.43
C SER A 309 7.80 -16.52 -21.46
N SER A 310 6.90 -17.35 -22.02
CA SER A 310 5.83 -16.92 -22.91
C SER A 310 4.66 -16.25 -22.18
N THR A 311 3.91 -15.43 -22.90
CA THR A 311 2.66 -14.76 -22.51
C THR A 311 1.40 -15.43 -23.09
N ASP A 312 1.49 -16.44 -23.97
CA ASP A 312 0.34 -17.03 -24.69
C ASP A 312 -0.82 -17.43 -23.77
N TRP A 313 -0.48 -17.97 -22.60
CA TRP A 313 -1.39 -18.43 -21.56
C TRP A 313 -2.28 -17.32 -20.97
N ILE A 314 -1.93 -16.04 -21.14
CA ILE A 314 -2.72 -14.91 -20.63
C ILE A 314 -4.09 -14.86 -21.31
N SER A 315 -4.19 -15.31 -22.57
CA SER A 315 -5.43 -15.32 -23.35
C SER A 315 -6.62 -15.96 -22.61
N SER A 316 -6.44 -17.14 -22.00
CA SER A 316 -7.47 -17.82 -21.18
C SER A 316 -7.96 -16.99 -19.98
N TYR A 317 -7.16 -16.05 -19.48
CA TYR A 317 -7.46 -15.25 -18.30
C TYR A 317 -8.01 -13.86 -18.66
N LEU A 318 -7.86 -13.39 -19.91
CA LEU A 318 -8.30 -12.05 -20.33
C LEU A 318 -9.77 -11.73 -19.99
N PRO A 319 -10.76 -12.65 -20.10
CA PRO A 319 -12.13 -12.36 -19.67
C PRO A 319 -12.22 -12.01 -18.18
N ALA A 320 -11.56 -12.80 -17.32
CA ALA A 320 -11.55 -12.57 -15.87
C ALA A 320 -10.74 -11.32 -15.49
N LEU A 321 -9.59 -11.12 -16.12
CA LEU A 321 -8.72 -9.95 -15.91
C LEU A 321 -9.46 -8.63 -16.23
N LYS A 322 -10.26 -8.60 -17.30
CA LYS A 322 -11.09 -7.44 -17.71
C LYS A 322 -12.20 -7.09 -16.72
N ILE A 323 -12.58 -8.00 -15.82
CA ILE A 323 -13.51 -7.74 -14.70
C ILE A 323 -12.71 -7.30 -13.47
N LEU A 324 -11.72 -8.10 -13.07
CA LEU A 324 -10.90 -7.88 -11.88
C LEU A 324 -10.23 -6.50 -11.89
N ILE A 325 -9.66 -6.09 -13.03
CA ILE A 325 -9.02 -4.78 -13.18
C ILE A 325 -9.99 -3.60 -12.98
N LYS A 326 -11.30 -3.78 -13.24
CA LYS A 326 -12.33 -2.74 -13.06
C LYS A 326 -12.87 -2.72 -11.64
N GLU A 327 -13.09 -3.88 -11.02
CA GLU A 327 -13.63 -3.97 -9.66
C GLU A 327 -12.58 -3.73 -8.56
N ASN A 328 -11.31 -4.06 -8.83
CA ASN A 328 -10.17 -3.86 -7.92
C ASN A 328 -8.84 -3.78 -8.72
N PRO A 329 -8.44 -2.60 -9.22
CA PRO A 329 -7.22 -2.45 -10.02
C PRO A 329 -5.96 -2.88 -9.27
N ASP A 330 -5.17 -3.76 -9.88
CA ASP A 330 -3.89 -4.25 -9.34
C ASP A 330 -2.78 -4.16 -10.41
N PRO A 331 -1.54 -3.78 -10.03
CA PRO A 331 -0.39 -3.73 -10.94
C PRO A 331 -0.16 -5.00 -11.77
N VAL A 332 -0.42 -6.19 -11.22
CA VAL A 332 -0.18 -7.47 -11.92
C VAL A 332 -1.23 -7.70 -13.00
N PHE A 333 -2.49 -7.29 -12.76
CA PHE A 333 -3.54 -7.34 -13.78
C PHE A 333 -3.24 -6.36 -14.92
N ALA A 334 -2.79 -5.13 -14.60
CA ALA A 334 -2.42 -4.13 -15.59
C ALA A 334 -1.24 -4.62 -16.45
N TYR A 335 -0.20 -5.19 -15.83
CA TYR A 335 0.92 -5.80 -16.54
C TYR A 335 0.50 -6.98 -17.43
N ALA A 336 -0.43 -7.82 -16.98
CA ALA A 336 -0.90 -8.94 -17.79
C ALA A 336 -1.69 -8.50 -19.04
N ILE A 337 -2.40 -7.36 -18.99
CA ILE A 337 -3.20 -6.86 -20.12
C ILE A 337 -2.36 -5.98 -21.07
N HIS A 338 -1.48 -5.12 -20.53
CA HIS A 338 -0.78 -4.06 -21.29
C HIS A 338 0.76 -4.10 -21.18
N GLY A 339 1.35 -5.13 -20.57
CA GLY A 339 2.79 -5.25 -20.39
C GLY A 339 3.39 -4.28 -19.36
N GLY A 340 4.72 -4.20 -19.33
CA GLY A 340 5.47 -3.35 -18.42
C GLY A 340 5.71 -1.94 -18.98
N GLY A 341 6.24 -1.07 -18.12
CA GLY A 341 6.73 0.25 -18.52
C GLY A 341 5.59 1.24 -18.66
N ARG A 342 5.68 2.09 -19.68
CA ARG A 342 4.79 3.24 -19.83
C ARG A 342 3.32 2.83 -20.00
N GLU A 343 3.04 1.89 -20.91
CA GLU A 343 1.67 1.53 -21.29
C GLU A 343 0.90 0.89 -20.12
N GLY A 344 1.47 -0.12 -19.47
CA GLY A 344 0.88 -0.74 -18.29
C GLY A 344 0.72 0.22 -17.10
N ALA A 345 1.67 1.16 -16.92
CA ALA A 345 1.59 2.16 -15.85
C ALA A 345 0.52 3.22 -16.12
N GLU A 346 0.47 3.80 -17.33
CA GLU A 346 -0.56 4.77 -17.72
C GLU A 346 -1.96 4.13 -17.69
N TYR A 347 -2.09 2.87 -18.13
CA TYR A 347 -3.34 2.12 -18.00
C TYR A 347 -3.75 1.91 -16.54
N PHE A 348 -2.86 1.43 -15.67
CA PHE A 348 -3.15 1.28 -14.24
C PHE A 348 -3.58 2.62 -13.60
N LEU A 349 -2.86 3.71 -13.89
CA LEU A 349 -3.14 5.02 -13.31
C LEU A 349 -4.45 5.63 -13.82
N SER A 350 -4.84 5.37 -15.07
CA SER A 350 -6.14 5.82 -15.61
C SER A 350 -7.34 5.29 -14.81
N LEU A 351 -7.18 4.12 -14.16
CA LEU A 351 -8.21 3.49 -13.33
C LEU A 351 -8.19 3.99 -11.87
N MET A 352 -7.06 4.54 -11.41
CA MET A 352 -6.90 5.10 -10.06
C MET A 352 -7.23 6.59 -9.99
N ASN A 353 -6.98 7.35 -11.07
CA ASN A 353 -7.01 8.82 -11.08
C ASN A 353 -8.41 9.47 -11.12
N THR A 354 -9.47 8.77 -10.70
CA THR A 354 -10.82 9.36 -10.64
C THR A 354 -11.01 10.27 -9.41
N GLY A 355 -10.40 11.46 -9.43
CA GLY A 355 -10.89 12.63 -8.68
C GLY A 355 -10.05 13.20 -7.52
N ILE A 356 -8.83 12.72 -7.25
CA ILE A 356 -8.00 13.29 -6.17
C ILE A 356 -7.08 14.39 -6.74
N SER A 357 -7.33 15.65 -6.40
CA SER A 357 -6.54 16.79 -6.91
C SER A 357 -5.05 16.69 -6.52
N ASP A 358 -4.13 17.17 -7.36
CA ASP A 358 -2.68 17.20 -7.06
C ASP A 358 -2.25 18.36 -6.13
N ARG A 359 -3.20 19.14 -5.59
CA ARG A 359 -2.86 20.22 -4.68
C ARG A 359 -2.67 19.69 -3.25
N ASP A 360 -1.46 19.85 -2.73
CA ASP A 360 -1.19 19.98 -1.30
C ASP A 360 -1.73 21.37 -0.84
N ASP A 361 -3.05 21.58 -0.91
CA ASP A 361 -3.73 22.85 -0.56
C ASP A 361 -3.98 22.89 0.98
N ASP A 362 -2.92 23.10 1.76
CA ASP A 362 -2.89 23.12 3.24
C ASP A 362 -3.62 24.37 3.84
N GLY A 363 -4.77 24.75 3.28
CA GLY A 363 -5.44 26.03 3.57
C GLY A 363 -6.43 26.04 4.75
N GLU A 364 -7.45 25.18 4.71
CA GLU A 364 -8.62 25.28 5.63
C GLU A 364 -8.97 23.96 6.35
N GLU A 365 -8.81 22.79 5.72
CA GLU A 365 -9.03 21.48 6.37
C GLU A 365 -7.97 21.15 7.47
N GLU A 366 -6.95 21.99 7.67
CA GLU A 366 -5.89 21.73 8.64
C GLU A 366 -6.37 21.61 10.09
N THR A 367 -7.41 22.38 10.47
CA THR A 367 -7.82 22.61 11.87
C THR A 367 -8.39 21.36 12.54
N GLU A 368 -9.48 20.81 12.00
CA GLU A 368 -10.12 19.58 12.49
C GLU A 368 -9.15 18.38 12.49
N PHE A 369 -8.31 18.30 11.45
CA PHE A 369 -7.27 17.27 11.34
C PHE A 369 -6.18 17.42 12.42
N ASN A 370 -5.83 18.64 12.81
CA ASN A 370 -4.90 18.90 13.91
C ASN A 370 -5.55 18.65 15.30
N GLU A 371 -6.86 18.81 15.45
CA GLU A 371 -7.58 18.35 16.66
C GLU A 371 -7.58 16.83 16.80
N ILE A 372 -7.96 16.09 15.75
CA ILE A 372 -7.94 14.62 15.77
C ILE A 372 -6.51 14.11 16.00
N LEU A 373 -5.51 14.73 15.36
CA LEU A 373 -4.11 14.38 15.54
C LEU A 373 -3.60 14.66 16.96
N SER A 374 -3.98 15.78 17.58
CA SER A 374 -3.57 16.11 18.95
C SER A 374 -4.28 15.26 20.01
N LYS A 375 -5.55 14.89 19.78
CA LYS A 375 -6.30 13.92 20.61
C LYS A 375 -5.66 12.51 20.57
N LEU A 376 -5.17 12.06 19.40
CA LEU A 376 -4.57 10.72 19.23
C LEU A 376 -3.05 10.67 19.50
N LEU A 377 -2.33 11.77 19.31
CA LEU A 377 -0.90 11.93 19.54
C LEU A 377 -0.65 13.28 20.21
N PRO A 378 -0.78 13.39 21.55
CA PRO A 378 -0.57 14.64 22.27
C PRO A 378 0.77 15.32 21.95
N ASP A 379 0.78 16.65 21.99
CA ASP A 379 1.98 17.44 21.69
C ASP A 379 3.12 17.18 22.70
N GLU A 380 2.81 16.68 23.89
CA GLU A 380 3.78 16.23 24.90
C GLU A 380 4.61 15.00 24.46
N GLU A 381 4.12 14.22 23.48
CA GLU A 381 4.89 13.13 22.87
C GLU A 381 5.86 13.60 21.76
N LYS A 382 5.92 14.90 21.46
CA LYS A 382 6.86 15.47 20.47
C LYS A 382 8.31 15.28 20.92
N ASN A 383 8.95 14.24 20.40
CA ASN A 383 10.40 14.16 20.37
C ASN A 383 10.90 15.17 19.31
N HIS A 384 11.90 16.01 19.61
CA HIS A 384 12.39 17.06 18.69
C HIS A 384 12.95 16.53 17.34
N LEU A 385 13.14 15.21 17.19
CA LEU A 385 13.73 14.57 16.02
C LEU A 385 12.80 13.43 15.53
N PRO A 386 12.41 13.42 14.24
CA PRO A 386 11.60 12.37 13.65
C PRO A 386 12.38 11.24 12.98
N PHE A 387 11.65 10.13 12.84
CA PHE A 387 12.01 8.93 12.11
C PHE A 387 13.08 8.02 12.74
N TRP A 388 13.07 6.78 12.26
CA TRP A 388 13.76 5.61 12.79
C TRP A 388 15.26 5.84 12.97
N ASP A 389 15.71 5.85 14.22
CA ASP A 389 17.11 5.66 14.54
C ASP A 389 17.41 5.10 15.94
N ILE A 390 18.53 4.38 16.05
CA ILE A 390 19.20 3.95 17.30
C ILE A 390 20.18 5.05 17.80
N ARG A 391 20.10 6.23 17.17
CA ARG A 391 21.17 7.21 17.04
C ARG A 391 20.56 8.63 16.98
N ASP A 392 20.63 9.44 18.04
CA ASP A 392 21.81 10.25 18.37
C ASP A 392 23.07 9.45 18.76
N ARG A 393 23.67 8.85 17.75
CA ARG A 393 25.06 8.38 17.73
C ARG A 393 25.64 8.96 16.46
N GLU A 394 26.43 10.00 16.62
CA GLU A 394 27.17 10.56 15.51
C GLU A 394 28.00 9.45 14.85
N ALA A 395 27.98 9.44 13.51
CA ALA A 395 28.83 8.57 12.73
C ALA A 395 29.93 9.38 12.06
N ASN A 396 31.04 8.70 11.82
CA ASN A 396 32.02 9.10 10.82
C ASN A 396 31.79 8.22 9.59
N LEU A 397 31.59 8.85 8.43
CA LEU A 397 31.57 8.17 7.14
C LEU A 397 33.02 7.94 6.71
N LEU A 398 33.40 6.72 6.35
CA LEU A 398 34.70 6.41 5.76
C LEU A 398 34.53 6.17 4.25
N LEU A 399 35.26 6.94 3.45
CA LEU A 399 35.36 6.80 1.99
C LEU A 399 36.81 6.51 1.60
N SER A 400 37.03 5.71 0.57
CA SER A 400 38.37 5.56 -0.03
C SER A 400 38.79 6.86 -0.73
N ASP A 401 40.06 7.21 -0.58
CA ASP A 401 40.84 8.14 -1.40
C ASP A 401 40.60 8.11 -2.93
N ARG A 402 40.20 6.95 -3.48
CA ARG A 402 39.80 6.76 -4.89
C ARG A 402 38.50 7.48 -5.25
N THR A 403 37.67 7.84 -4.27
CA THR A 403 36.41 8.59 -4.51
C THR A 403 36.74 9.96 -5.10
N LYS A 404 36.08 10.31 -6.21
CA LYS A 404 36.23 11.62 -6.87
C LYS A 404 34.90 12.30 -7.14
N TYR A 405 33.85 11.55 -7.42
CA TYR A 405 32.55 12.09 -7.79
C TYR A 405 31.45 11.70 -6.82
N ILE A 406 30.45 12.58 -6.70
CA ILE A 406 29.12 12.26 -6.18
C ILE A 406 28.13 12.41 -7.34
N CYS A 407 27.35 11.36 -7.58
CA CYS A 407 26.54 11.22 -8.78
C CYS A 407 25.07 10.99 -8.45
N LYS A 408 24.17 11.70 -9.12
CA LYS A 408 22.72 11.46 -9.07
C LYS A 408 22.39 10.16 -9.82
N VAL A 409 21.65 9.28 -9.15
CA VAL A 409 21.31 7.93 -9.60
C VAL A 409 19.93 7.95 -10.26
N ILE A 410 19.88 7.75 -11.57
CA ILE A 410 18.64 7.83 -12.37
C ILE A 410 18.00 6.45 -12.62
N ARG A 411 18.80 5.38 -12.72
CA ARG A 411 18.30 4.01 -12.87
C ARG A 411 18.88 3.12 -11.78
N ARG A 412 18.11 2.96 -10.71
CA ARG A 412 18.46 2.13 -9.55
C ARG A 412 17.74 0.78 -9.60
N PRO A 413 18.41 -0.33 -9.93
CA PRO A 413 17.94 -1.64 -9.52
C PRO A 413 17.84 -1.68 -7.98
N PHE A 414 16.71 -2.15 -7.44
CA PHE A 414 16.60 -2.51 -6.02
C PHE A 414 17.53 -3.68 -5.71
N PHE A 415 17.70 -4.60 -6.67
CA PHE A 415 18.56 -5.78 -6.56
C PHE A 415 19.50 -5.90 -7.78
N GLY A 416 20.49 -5.01 -7.86
CA GLY A 416 21.52 -5.01 -8.92
C GLY A 416 22.55 -3.89 -8.74
N PRO A 417 23.61 -3.81 -9.57
CA PRO A 417 24.58 -2.72 -9.50
C PRO A 417 23.97 -1.39 -9.95
N VAL A 418 24.36 -0.28 -9.33
CA VAL A 418 23.84 1.06 -9.68
C VAL A 418 24.35 1.49 -11.06
N SER A 419 23.45 1.93 -11.93
CA SER A 419 23.83 2.64 -13.16
C SER A 419 24.09 4.11 -12.83
N ILE A 420 25.37 4.45 -12.70
CA ILE A 420 25.85 5.83 -12.68
C ILE A 420 26.01 6.31 -14.14
N GLN A 421 25.75 7.59 -14.38
CA GLN A 421 25.94 8.25 -15.67
C GLN A 421 26.80 9.51 -15.48
N PRO A 422 27.94 9.66 -16.19
CA PRO A 422 28.90 10.75 -15.96
C PRO A 422 28.29 12.16 -16.00
N GLN A 423 27.30 12.40 -16.86
CA GLN A 423 26.66 13.72 -16.99
C GLN A 423 25.86 14.17 -15.75
N PHE A 424 25.70 13.31 -14.73
CA PHE A 424 25.00 13.61 -13.48
C PHE A 424 25.92 13.53 -12.25
N CYS A 425 27.23 13.64 -12.48
CA CYS A 425 28.27 13.61 -11.46
C CYS A 425 28.87 15.01 -11.22
N LYS A 426 29.19 15.31 -9.96
CA LYS A 426 29.95 16.50 -9.54
C LYS A 426 31.13 16.08 -8.67
N GLU A 427 32.24 16.81 -8.70
CA GLU A 427 33.43 16.49 -7.92
C GLU A 427 33.19 16.66 -6.41
N VAL A 428 33.71 15.73 -5.62
CA VAL A 428 33.61 15.74 -4.16
C VAL A 428 34.69 16.64 -3.59
N LEU A 429 34.31 17.86 -3.25
CA LEU A 429 35.15 18.74 -2.44
C LEU A 429 35.22 18.21 -0.99
N PRO A 430 36.38 18.31 -0.31
CA PRO A 430 36.51 17.90 1.09
C PRO A 430 35.64 18.80 1.99
N GLY A 431 34.73 18.19 2.74
CA GLY A 431 33.76 18.90 3.58
C GLY A 431 32.94 17.94 4.44
N ASN A 432 31.90 18.46 5.10
CA ASN A 432 30.89 17.62 5.73
C ASN A 432 29.86 17.13 4.69
N LEU A 433 29.11 16.08 5.00
CA LEU A 433 28.18 15.51 4.02
C LEU A 433 27.13 16.51 3.55
N ASP A 434 26.59 17.36 4.43
CA ASP A 434 25.54 18.30 4.04
C ASP A 434 26.06 19.36 3.04
N THR A 435 27.33 19.79 3.14
CA THR A 435 27.97 20.64 2.12
C THR A 435 28.19 19.92 0.79
N ILE A 436 28.54 18.63 0.82
CA ILE A 436 28.73 17.83 -0.40
C ILE A 436 27.38 17.51 -1.07
N LEU A 437 26.34 17.22 -0.30
CA LEU A 437 25.00 17.03 -0.85
C LEU A 437 24.41 18.35 -1.36
N ALA A 438 24.68 19.48 -0.71
CA ALA A 438 24.25 20.79 -1.18
C ALA A 438 24.78 21.14 -2.59
N SER A 439 25.99 20.71 -2.97
CA SER A 439 26.54 20.99 -4.31
C SER A 439 25.80 20.26 -5.44
N VAL A 440 25.12 19.15 -5.13
CA VAL A 440 24.36 18.34 -6.10
C VAL A 440 22.85 18.61 -6.06
N ASN A 441 22.36 19.34 -5.05
CA ASN A 441 20.93 19.43 -4.73
C ASN A 441 20.15 20.48 -5.55
N GLU A 442 19.98 20.21 -6.83
CA GLU A 442 19.10 20.93 -7.76
C GLU A 442 17.62 20.58 -7.48
N GLU A 443 17.02 21.31 -6.53
CA GLU A 443 15.57 21.50 -6.22
C GLU A 443 14.66 20.27 -5.99
N GLU A 444 15.00 19.07 -6.45
CA GLU A 444 14.21 17.85 -6.26
C GLU A 444 14.21 17.36 -4.79
N GLU A 445 13.01 17.24 -4.19
CA GLU A 445 12.84 16.69 -2.83
C GLU A 445 13.30 15.22 -2.68
N ASP A 446 13.36 14.47 -3.79
CA ASP A 446 13.46 13.00 -3.80
C ASP A 446 14.61 12.45 -4.67
N ALA A 447 15.64 13.26 -4.91
CA ALA A 447 16.88 12.81 -5.56
C ALA A 447 17.62 11.72 -4.75
N SER A 448 18.52 11.01 -5.43
CA SER A 448 19.28 9.87 -4.88
C SER A 448 20.74 9.95 -5.33
N TYR A 449 21.70 9.98 -4.41
CA TYR A 449 23.11 10.22 -4.72
C TYR A 449 24.04 9.10 -4.22
N ALA A 450 25.01 8.70 -5.04
CA ALA A 450 26.05 7.72 -4.72
C ALA A 450 27.46 8.28 -4.99
N PHE A 451 28.46 7.81 -4.24
CA PHE A 451 29.87 8.13 -4.45
C PHE A 451 30.51 7.24 -5.53
N ALA A 452 31.43 7.81 -6.31
CA ALA A 452 32.07 7.14 -7.43
C ALA A 452 33.56 7.49 -7.62
N ASP A 453 34.30 6.60 -8.30
CA ASP A 453 35.71 6.76 -8.65
C ASP A 453 35.92 7.45 -10.02
N LEU A 454 37.18 7.54 -10.46
CA LEU A 454 37.55 8.07 -11.79
C LEU A 454 36.93 7.31 -12.98
N GLY A 455 36.52 6.06 -12.80
CA GLY A 455 35.82 5.25 -13.79
C GLY A 455 34.29 5.42 -13.76
N TYR A 456 33.78 6.31 -12.90
CA TYR A 456 32.35 6.45 -12.57
C TYR A 456 31.72 5.18 -12.00
N LEU A 457 32.53 4.29 -11.41
CA LEU A 457 32.04 3.09 -10.72
C LEU A 457 31.64 3.42 -9.29
N PRO A 458 30.56 2.85 -8.73
CA PRO A 458 30.17 3.07 -7.33
C PRO A 458 31.30 2.66 -6.37
N VAL A 459 31.61 3.53 -5.40
CA VAL A 459 32.63 3.25 -4.38
C VAL A 459 31.97 2.78 -3.09
N ASN A 460 32.46 1.66 -2.56
CA ASN A 460 32.04 1.13 -1.27
C ASN A 460 32.34 2.12 -0.14
N ALA A 461 31.42 2.26 0.80
CA ALA A 461 31.55 3.16 1.94
C ALA A 461 31.48 2.39 3.27
N LYS A 462 32.23 2.88 4.26
CA LYS A 462 32.28 2.35 5.63
C LYS A 462 31.67 3.35 6.62
N TRP A 463 31.23 2.90 7.78
CA TRP A 463 30.61 3.73 8.81
C TRP A 463 31.09 3.33 10.21
N ILE A 464 31.45 4.30 11.04
CA ILE A 464 31.89 4.06 12.44
C ILE A 464 31.07 4.95 13.39
N TRP A 465 30.46 4.35 14.42
CA TRP A 465 29.74 5.07 15.48
C TRP A 465 30.73 5.69 16.47
N LYS A 466 30.58 6.97 16.82
CA LYS A 466 31.45 7.62 17.83
C LYS A 466 31.28 7.06 19.25
N ASN A 467 30.09 6.57 19.60
CA ASN A 467 29.75 6.20 20.97
C ASN A 467 30.16 4.75 21.33
N PHE A 468 31.31 4.29 20.83
CA PHE A 468 31.92 3.00 21.22
C PHE A 468 33.45 3.15 21.23
N PRO A 469 34.14 2.69 22.29
CA PRO A 469 35.60 2.57 22.25
C PRO A 469 35.98 1.48 21.25
N ILE A 470 36.97 1.78 20.40
CA ILE A 470 37.73 0.74 19.71
C ILE A 470 38.47 -0.04 20.80
N SER A 471 38.48 -1.38 20.73
CA SER A 471 39.28 -2.18 21.66
C SER A 471 40.76 -1.95 21.38
N ASP A 472 41.50 -1.37 22.34
CA ASP A 472 42.95 -1.20 22.25
C ASP A 472 43.62 -2.56 21.98
N GLY A 473 44.16 -2.73 20.77
CA GLY A 473 44.81 -3.98 20.35
C GLY A 473 44.73 -4.33 18.87
N SER A 474 43.80 -3.74 18.10
CA SER A 474 43.73 -3.95 16.64
C SER A 474 43.69 -2.63 15.84
N ASN A 475 44.39 -2.63 14.71
CA ASN A 475 44.32 -1.54 13.73
C ASN A 475 42.89 -1.47 13.17
N PRO A 476 42.25 -0.28 13.07
CA PRO A 476 40.90 -0.15 12.49
C PRO A 476 40.83 -0.45 10.99
N LEU A 477 41.96 -0.79 10.36
CA LEU A 477 42.11 -1.19 8.97
C LEU A 477 42.14 -2.72 8.77
N ASP A 478 42.51 -3.49 9.80
CA ASP A 478 42.64 -4.96 9.72
C ASP A 478 41.33 -5.66 10.10
N VAL A 479 40.42 -5.76 9.12
CA VAL A 479 39.13 -6.47 9.26
C VAL A 479 38.99 -7.56 8.19
N THR A 480 39.98 -8.45 8.13
CA THR A 480 39.91 -9.70 7.37
C THR A 480 39.31 -10.87 8.18
N SER A 481 39.19 -10.72 9.50
CA SER A 481 38.69 -11.75 10.42
C SER A 481 37.61 -11.26 11.39
N SER A 482 36.39 -11.06 10.90
CA SER A 482 35.18 -10.96 11.74
C SER A 482 34.08 -11.85 11.16
N THR A 483 33.43 -12.65 12.01
CA THR A 483 32.47 -13.69 11.62
C THR A 483 31.21 -13.15 10.93
N PRO A 484 30.55 -13.95 10.06
CA PRO A 484 29.33 -13.53 9.38
C PRO A 484 28.14 -13.49 10.35
N VAL A 485 27.70 -12.29 10.73
CA VAL A 485 26.57 -12.07 11.63
C VAL A 485 25.45 -11.27 10.93
N ALA A 486 24.21 -11.55 11.33
CA ALA A 486 22.98 -11.09 10.68
C ALA A 486 22.32 -9.88 11.37
N GLY A 487 21.48 -9.17 10.61
CA GLY A 487 20.45 -8.26 11.11
C GLY A 487 20.89 -6.86 11.58
N PRO A 488 20.06 -5.81 11.39
CA PRO A 488 20.32 -4.45 11.87
C PRO A 488 20.00 -4.24 13.36
N LEU A 489 19.34 -5.21 14.01
CA LEU A 489 18.99 -5.17 15.43
C LEU A 489 20.08 -5.72 16.35
N SER A 490 21.12 -6.34 15.77
CA SER A 490 22.07 -7.22 16.46
C SER A 490 23.55 -6.81 16.33
N ILE A 491 23.87 -5.77 15.56
CA ILE A 491 25.27 -5.39 15.27
C ILE A 491 25.50 -3.88 15.38
N LEU A 492 26.42 -3.51 16.27
CA LEU A 492 27.08 -2.20 16.31
C LEU A 492 28.55 -2.40 15.92
N GLY A 493 28.85 -2.23 14.64
CA GLY A 493 30.19 -2.39 14.07
C GLY A 493 30.26 -1.76 12.67
N PRO A 494 31.43 -1.76 12.00
CA PRO A 494 31.59 -1.13 10.70
C PRO A 494 30.83 -1.87 9.60
N TRP A 495 30.02 -1.12 8.85
CA TRP A 495 29.25 -1.64 7.72
C TRP A 495 30.05 -1.46 6.44
N ASN A 496 30.48 -2.54 5.78
CA ASN A 496 30.89 -2.47 4.38
C ASN A 496 29.62 -2.35 3.52
N LEU A 497 29.42 -1.20 2.88
CA LEU A 497 28.23 -0.90 2.07
C LEU A 497 28.60 -0.89 0.59
N ASP A 498 27.87 -1.67 -0.22
CA ASP A 498 28.05 -1.76 -1.69
C ASP A 498 27.96 -0.37 -2.36
N TYR A 499 27.12 0.50 -1.81
CA TYR A 499 27.01 1.93 -2.08
C TYR A 499 26.06 2.52 -1.01
N ILE A 500 26.11 3.84 -0.82
CA ILE A 500 25.08 4.57 -0.07
C ILE A 500 24.24 5.35 -1.08
N VAL A 501 22.92 5.37 -0.87
CA VAL A 501 22.05 6.39 -1.47
C VAL A 501 21.65 7.40 -0.41
N TYR A 502 22.02 8.66 -0.62
CA TYR A 502 21.53 9.78 0.18
C TYR A 502 20.27 10.39 -0.42
N ARG A 503 19.30 10.73 0.44
CA ARG A 503 18.02 11.36 0.09
C ARG A 503 17.71 12.48 1.08
N LYS A 504 17.22 13.63 0.60
CA LYS A 504 17.07 14.88 1.38
C LYS A 504 15.58 15.27 1.59
N ILE A 505 14.87 14.49 2.40
CA ILE A 505 13.46 14.79 2.69
C ILE A 505 13.38 15.97 3.66
N LEU A 506 12.77 17.08 3.23
CA LEU A 506 12.45 18.25 4.07
C LEU A 506 13.61 18.71 4.98
N LYS A 507 14.77 18.94 4.35
CA LYS A 507 16.03 19.39 4.97
C LYS A 507 16.73 18.37 5.89
N ARG A 508 16.36 17.07 5.85
CA ARG A 508 17.06 15.98 6.58
C ARG A 508 17.64 14.93 5.63
N THR A 509 18.84 14.46 5.94
CA THR A 509 19.61 13.48 5.15
C THR A 509 19.38 12.05 5.67
N TYR A 510 18.94 11.16 4.79
CA TYR A 510 18.72 9.74 5.05
C TYR A 510 19.67 8.88 4.21
N ALA A 511 20.10 7.72 4.73
CA ALA A 511 20.88 6.74 4.00
C ALA A 511 20.08 5.46 3.80
N GLU A 512 19.96 5.04 2.55
CA GLU A 512 19.42 3.73 2.19
C GLU A 512 20.59 2.74 2.09
N ILE A 513 20.58 1.74 2.97
CA ILE A 513 21.65 0.76 3.22
C ILE A 513 21.24 -0.58 2.65
N ARG A 514 22.16 -1.22 1.91
CA ARG A 514 21.98 -2.54 1.30
C ARG A 514 23.01 -3.52 1.82
N LYS A 515 22.61 -4.78 1.97
CA LYS A 515 23.48 -5.92 2.27
C LYS A 515 23.03 -7.11 1.41
N GLY A 516 23.58 -7.24 0.21
CA GLY A 516 23.17 -8.28 -0.75
C GLY A 516 21.72 -8.14 -1.21
N ASN A 517 20.83 -9.00 -0.70
CA ASN A 517 19.38 -8.97 -0.95
C ASN A 517 18.56 -8.34 0.20
N GLU A 518 19.22 -7.87 1.26
CA GLU A 518 18.57 -7.13 2.35
C GLU A 518 18.62 -5.61 2.09
N TYR A 519 17.51 -4.93 2.40
CA TYR A 519 17.30 -3.50 2.14
C TYR A 519 16.83 -2.81 3.42
N TYR A 520 17.50 -1.71 3.78
CA TYR A 520 17.22 -0.94 4.98
C TYR A 520 17.22 0.56 4.66
N ILE A 521 16.39 1.34 5.35
CA ILE A 521 16.44 2.81 5.33
C ILE A 521 16.72 3.25 6.76
N ILE A 522 17.77 4.06 6.95
CA ILE A 522 18.12 4.56 8.29
C ILE A 522 18.41 6.06 8.22
N SER A 523 17.98 6.79 9.26
CA SER A 523 18.34 8.19 9.46
C SER A 523 19.87 8.35 9.61
N VAL A 524 20.39 9.55 9.34
CA VAL A 524 21.82 9.84 9.52
C VAL A 524 22.04 11.23 10.08
N LYS A 525 22.98 11.34 11.02
CA LYS A 525 23.71 12.57 11.29
C LYS A 525 25.22 12.27 11.17
N PRO A 526 25.78 12.34 9.95
CA PRO A 526 27.17 11.97 9.69
C PRO A 526 28.03 13.19 10.01
N SER A 527 28.63 13.17 11.20
CA SER A 527 29.30 14.31 11.80
C SER A 527 30.61 14.72 11.12
N SER A 528 31.25 13.77 10.43
CA SER A 528 32.41 14.03 9.56
C SER A 528 32.53 12.95 8.49
N ILE A 529 33.29 13.27 7.44
CA ILE A 529 33.80 12.30 6.47
C ILE A 529 35.29 12.13 6.74
N LEU A 530 35.71 10.88 6.90
CA LEU A 530 37.10 10.46 7.02
C LEU A 530 37.52 9.79 5.71
N TRP A 531 38.72 10.11 5.25
CA TRP A 531 39.26 9.60 4.00
C TRP A 531 40.27 8.50 4.31
N GLU A 532 39.89 7.27 3.99
CA GLU A 532 40.71 6.08 4.12
C GLU A 532 41.77 6.10 3.01
N LYS A 533 43.02 6.42 3.40
CA LYS A 533 44.19 6.23 2.54
C LYS A 533 44.48 4.74 2.42
N GLN A 534 44.79 4.29 1.20
CA GLN A 534 45.37 2.97 0.94
C GLN A 534 46.90 2.98 1.00
#